data_AF-A0A6A4ZGA5-F1
#
_entry.id   AF-A0A6A4ZGA5-F1
#
_cell.length_a   1.000
_cell.length_b   1.000
_cell.length_c   1.000
_cell.angle_alpha   90.00
_cell.angle_beta   90.00
_cell.angle_gamma   90.00
#
_symmetry.space_group_name_H-M   'P 1'
#
loop_
_entity.id
_entity.type
_entity.pdbx_description
1 polymer ?
#
loop_
_entity_poly.entity_id
_entity_poly.type
_entity_poly.pdbx_seq_one_letter_code
_entity_poly.pdbx_strand_id
1 'polypeptide(L)'
;MTDNAKEYMSKELNAYCKGIGIEQLYTNPYSPEENCVVEKSNYTVMNKVRCILQASGMDKVYWGEALNYVVYTKNRSPTKALGGKTPFEALYGRKPNIDHLRPFGCTAFAFIDKAKRAKLDPRAIKCVFVGYA
;
A
#
# COMPACT_ATOMS: atom_id res chain seq x y z
N MET A 1 -0.37 -4.79 -18.54
CA MET A 1 0.14 -6.08 -19.02
C MET A 1 -0.11 -7.12 -17.95
N THR A 2 -0.85 -8.17 -18.25
CA THR A 2 -1.34 -9.18 -17.30
C THR A 2 -1.09 -10.58 -17.82
N ASP A 3 -0.91 -11.55 -16.92
CA ASP A 3 -0.77 -12.96 -17.31
C ASP A 3 -2.07 -13.49 -17.96
N ASN A 4 -1.98 -14.56 -18.74
CA ASN A 4 -3.08 -15.24 -19.43
C ASN A 4 -3.99 -16.05 -18.48
N ALA A 5 -4.01 -15.72 -17.18
CA ALA A 5 -4.93 -16.34 -16.25
C ALA A 5 -6.38 -16.02 -16.65
N LYS A 6 -7.27 -17.00 -16.51
CA LYS A 6 -8.66 -16.93 -17.02
C LYS A 6 -9.45 -15.76 -16.44
N GLU A 7 -9.11 -15.29 -15.25
CA GLU A 7 -9.73 -14.13 -14.59
C GLU A 7 -9.45 -12.82 -15.36
N TYR A 8 -8.22 -12.64 -15.85
CA TYR A 8 -7.81 -11.48 -16.64
C TYR A 8 -8.32 -11.52 -18.08
N MET A 9 -8.59 -12.73 -18.61
CA MET A 9 -9.14 -12.91 -19.96
C MET A 9 -10.68 -12.90 -20.00
N SER A 10 -11.35 -12.55 -18.89
CA SER A 10 -12.81 -12.49 -18.87
C SER A 10 -13.34 -11.42 -19.83
N LYS A 11 -14.44 -11.71 -20.51
CA LYS A 11 -15.09 -10.76 -21.44
C LYS A 11 -15.58 -9.52 -20.70
N GLU A 12 -15.99 -9.67 -19.45
CA GLU A 12 -16.47 -8.61 -18.57
C GLU A 12 -15.36 -7.61 -18.23
N LEU A 13 -14.17 -8.11 -17.84
CA LEU A 13 -13.03 -7.25 -17.53
C LEU A 13 -12.50 -6.52 -18.79
N ASN A 14 -12.46 -7.20 -19.93
CA ASN A 14 -12.08 -6.58 -21.21
C ASN A 14 -13.06 -5.47 -21.62
N ALA A 15 -14.38 -5.72 -21.50
CA ALA A 15 -15.40 -4.73 -21.81
C ALA A 15 -15.31 -3.52 -20.88
N TYR A 16 -15.08 -3.75 -19.58
CA TYR A 16 -14.87 -2.69 -18.60
C TYR A 16 -13.64 -1.83 -18.94
N CYS A 17 -12.48 -2.45 -19.13
CA CYS A 17 -11.24 -1.74 -19.46
C CYS A 17 -11.36 -0.94 -20.76
N LYS A 18 -11.96 -1.53 -21.80
CA LYS A 18 -12.23 -0.83 -23.06
C LYS A 18 -13.17 0.37 -22.86
N GLY A 19 -14.17 0.24 -21.99
CA GLY A 19 -15.11 1.32 -21.65
C GLY A 19 -14.46 2.53 -20.96
N ILE A 20 -13.35 2.34 -20.25
CA ILE A 20 -12.57 3.40 -19.60
C ILE A 20 -11.29 3.77 -20.37
N GLY A 21 -11.14 3.30 -21.61
CA GLY A 21 -10.01 3.61 -22.48
C GLY A 21 -8.68 2.94 -22.10
N ILE A 22 -8.72 1.87 -21.30
CA ILE A 22 -7.54 1.08 -20.93
C ILE A 22 -7.38 -0.09 -21.90
N GLU A 23 -6.23 -0.18 -22.54
CA GLU A 23 -5.84 -1.33 -23.35
C GLU A 23 -5.23 -2.43 -22.47
N GLN A 24 -5.83 -3.63 -22.52
CA GLN A 24 -5.28 -4.81 -21.86
C GLN A 24 -4.27 -5.49 -22.77
N LEU A 25 -3.00 -5.38 -22.40
CA LEU A 25 -1.92 -6.17 -22.99
C LEU A 25 -1.76 -7.46 -22.19
N TYR A 26 -1.61 -8.59 -22.87
CA TYR A 26 -1.34 -9.88 -22.23
C TYR A 26 0.13 -10.22 -22.39
N THR A 27 0.74 -10.83 -21.37
CA THR A 27 2.10 -11.34 -21.51
C THR A 27 2.11 -12.45 -22.55
N ASN A 28 3.13 -12.47 -23.40
CA ASN A 28 3.33 -13.59 -24.32
C ASN A 28 3.49 -14.87 -23.47
N PRO A 29 2.87 -16.02 -23.81
CA PRO A 29 3.05 -17.29 -23.08
C PRO A 29 4.51 -17.70 -22.83
N TYR A 30 5.47 -17.08 -23.53
CA TYR A 30 6.90 -17.30 -23.40
C TYR A 30 7.71 -16.07 -22.94
N SER A 31 7.09 -15.10 -22.26
CA SER A 31 7.81 -14.01 -21.56
C SER A 31 7.64 -14.08 -20.03
N PRO A 32 8.13 -15.14 -19.35
CA PRO A 32 8.08 -15.26 -17.89
C PRO A 32 8.74 -14.08 -17.17
N GLU A 33 9.68 -13.38 -17.81
CA GLU A 33 10.47 -12.30 -17.23
C GLU A 33 9.59 -11.12 -16.78
N GLU A 34 8.51 -10.84 -17.51
CA GLU A 34 7.58 -9.75 -17.20
C GLU A 34 6.75 -10.06 -15.95
N ASN A 35 6.29 -11.31 -15.82
CA ASN A 35 5.60 -11.77 -14.62
C ASN A 35 6.57 -11.92 -13.43
N CYS A 36 7.82 -12.33 -13.69
CA CYS A 36 8.87 -12.43 -12.66
C CYS A 36 9.09 -11.11 -11.92
N VAL A 37 8.97 -9.96 -12.59
CA VAL A 37 9.10 -8.64 -11.94
C VAL A 37 7.95 -8.40 -10.95
N VAL A 38 6.73 -8.73 -11.36
CA VAL A 38 5.53 -8.60 -10.52
C VAL A 38 5.59 -9.56 -9.33
N GLU A 39 5.93 -10.81 -9.56
CA GLU A 39 6.08 -11.83 -8.51
C GLU A 39 7.14 -11.44 -7.47
N LYS A 40 8.32 -10.99 -7.92
CA LYS A 40 9.38 -10.50 -7.02
C LYS A 40 8.93 -9.29 -6.21
N SER A 41 8.17 -8.37 -6.83
CA SER A 41 7.63 -7.21 -6.13
C SER A 41 6.63 -7.64 -5.05
N ASN A 42 5.70 -8.53 -5.37
CA ASN A 42 4.70 -9.05 -4.44
C ASN A 42 5.35 -9.79 -3.27
N TYR A 43 6.32 -10.66 -3.56
CA TYR A 43 7.10 -11.36 -2.54
C TYR A 43 7.83 -10.39 -1.59
N THR A 44 8.49 -9.37 -2.15
CA THR A 44 9.19 -8.35 -1.37
C THR A 44 8.23 -7.56 -0.47
N VAL A 45 7.06 -7.20 -0.99
CA VAL A 45 6.04 -6.47 -0.22
C VAL A 45 5.51 -7.33 0.92
N MET A 46 5.17 -8.60 0.66
CA MET A 46 4.66 -9.50 1.71
C MET A 46 5.71 -9.81 2.78
N ASN A 47 6.99 -9.89 2.43
CA ASN A 47 8.04 -10.01 3.43
C ASN A 47 8.13 -8.77 4.32
N LYS A 48 8.01 -7.56 3.77
CA LYS A 48 7.96 -6.33 4.57
C LYS A 48 6.75 -6.31 5.50
N VAL A 49 5.59 -6.75 5.03
CA VAL A 49 4.37 -6.89 5.85
C VAL A 49 4.64 -7.79 7.05
N ARG A 50 5.21 -8.98 6.83
CA ARG A 50 5.59 -9.91 7.91
C ARG A 50 6.54 -9.26 8.91
N CYS A 51 7.60 -8.61 8.42
CA CYS A 51 8.58 -7.95 9.28
C CYS A 51 7.96 -6.85 10.15
N ILE A 52 7.08 -6.02 9.58
CA ILE A 52 6.47 -4.91 10.31
C ILE A 52 5.47 -5.41 11.36
N LEU A 53 4.65 -6.41 11.04
CA LEU A 53 3.75 -7.02 12.02
C LEU A 53 4.54 -7.63 13.19
N GLN A 54 5.62 -8.35 12.90
CA GLN A 54 6.48 -8.93 13.93
C GLN A 54 7.18 -7.86 14.78
N ALA A 55 7.75 -6.82 14.14
CA ALA A 55 8.45 -5.75 14.83
C ALA A 55 7.52 -4.88 15.70
N SER A 56 6.26 -4.74 15.32
CA SER A 56 5.24 -4.00 16.07
C SER A 56 4.49 -4.84 17.10
N GLY A 57 4.67 -6.17 17.10
CA GLY A 57 3.90 -7.08 17.96
C GLY A 57 2.42 -7.16 17.59
N MET A 58 2.05 -6.81 16.36
CA MET A 58 0.68 -6.77 15.88
C MET A 58 0.23 -8.13 15.34
N ASP A 59 -1.04 -8.47 15.57
CA ASP A 59 -1.64 -9.71 15.06
C ASP A 59 -1.68 -9.74 13.52
N LYS A 60 -1.57 -10.94 12.94
CA LYS A 60 -1.74 -11.18 11.50
C LYS A 60 -3.08 -10.71 10.95
N VAL A 61 -4.12 -10.53 11.78
CA VAL A 61 -5.40 -9.94 11.37
C VAL A 61 -5.20 -8.56 10.72
N TYR A 62 -4.17 -7.82 11.12
CA TYR A 62 -3.84 -6.49 10.56
C TYR A 62 -3.00 -6.51 9.28
N TRP A 63 -2.87 -7.66 8.60
CA TRP A 63 -2.03 -7.78 7.41
C TRP A 63 -2.44 -6.84 6.26
N GLY A 64 -3.74 -6.57 6.09
CA GLY A 64 -4.23 -5.64 5.06
C GLY A 64 -3.81 -4.19 5.34
N GLU A 65 -3.89 -3.76 6.58
CA GLU A 65 -3.44 -2.43 7.01
C GLU A 65 -1.92 -2.30 6.88
N ALA A 66 -1.17 -3.33 7.30
CA ALA A 66 0.27 -3.39 7.12
C ALA A 66 0.68 -3.37 5.65
N LEU A 67 -0.08 -4.02 4.77
CA LEU A 67 0.14 -3.99 3.32
C LEU A 67 -0.02 -2.56 2.77
N ASN A 68 -1.11 -1.87 3.11
CA ASN A 68 -1.35 -0.49 2.71
C ASN A 68 -0.22 0.43 3.20
N TYR A 69 0.19 0.28 4.47
CA TYR A 69 1.32 1.03 5.03
C TYR A 69 2.63 0.77 4.27
N VAL A 70 2.95 -0.50 3.95
CA VAL A 70 4.16 -0.87 3.20
C VAL A 70 4.14 -0.25 1.81
N VAL A 71 3.03 -0.32 1.10
CA VAL A 71 2.91 0.27 -0.25
C VAL A 71 3.02 1.79 -0.18
N TYR A 72 2.33 2.42 0.76
CA TYR A 72 2.34 3.86 0.97
C TYR A 72 3.75 4.40 1.22
N THR A 73 4.50 3.74 2.10
CA THR A 73 5.87 4.10 2.45
C THR A 73 6.83 3.78 1.32
N LYS A 74 6.72 2.60 0.68
CA LYS A 74 7.55 2.22 -0.48
C LYS A 74 7.44 3.23 -1.62
N ASN A 75 6.24 3.75 -1.90
CA ASN A 75 6.03 4.77 -2.93
C ASN A 75 6.64 6.14 -2.59
N ARG A 76 6.95 6.38 -1.32
CA ARG A 76 7.57 7.61 -0.80
C ARG A 76 9.02 7.41 -0.35
N SER A 77 9.57 6.20 -0.53
CA SER A 77 10.98 5.91 -0.32
C SER A 77 11.78 6.10 -1.60
N PRO A 78 12.99 6.68 -1.52
CA PRO A 78 13.94 6.69 -2.62
C PRO A 78 14.23 5.29 -3.15
N THR A 79 14.38 5.14 -4.47
CA THR A 79 14.80 3.88 -5.08
C THR A 79 15.94 4.08 -6.06
N LYS A 80 16.90 3.14 -6.08
CA LYS A 80 18.03 3.16 -7.01
C LYS A 80 17.58 3.12 -8.47
N ALA A 81 16.48 2.41 -8.75
CA ALA A 81 15.91 2.31 -10.10
C ALA A 81 15.48 3.67 -10.69
N LEU A 82 15.22 4.67 -9.84
CA LEU A 82 14.84 6.02 -10.23
C LEU A 82 15.94 7.05 -9.92
N GLY A 83 17.20 6.61 -9.81
CA GLY A 83 18.33 7.49 -9.52
C GLY A 83 18.21 8.20 -8.15
N GLY A 84 17.59 7.55 -7.17
CA GLY A 84 17.37 8.13 -5.83
C GLY A 84 16.11 8.98 -5.70
N LYS A 85 15.29 9.13 -6.75
CA LYS A 85 13.94 9.70 -6.65
C LYS A 85 12.97 8.71 -6.04
N THR A 86 11.88 9.22 -5.46
CA THR A 86 10.76 8.40 -5.00
C THR A 86 9.82 8.07 -6.17
N PRO A 87 9.11 6.92 -6.14
CA PRO A 87 8.04 6.65 -7.12
C PRO A 87 6.96 7.75 -7.15
N PHE A 88 6.64 8.34 -6.00
CA PHE A 88 5.72 9.48 -5.91
C PHE A 88 6.24 10.71 -6.67
N GLU A 89 7.53 11.04 -6.54
CA GLU A 89 8.17 12.12 -7.30
C GLU A 89 8.15 11.86 -8.80
N ALA A 90 8.44 10.63 -9.21
CA ALA A 90 8.44 10.27 -10.62
C ALA A 90 7.03 10.35 -11.23
N LEU A 91 5.99 10.01 -10.46
CA LEU A 91 4.61 10.01 -10.93
C LEU A 91 3.96 11.41 -10.91
N TYR A 92 4.17 12.18 -9.85
CA TYR A 92 3.48 13.46 -9.64
C TYR A 92 4.37 14.70 -9.89
N GLY A 93 5.64 14.51 -10.23
CA GLY A 93 6.58 15.60 -10.50
C GLY A 93 6.98 16.43 -9.28
N ARG A 94 6.59 16.03 -8.06
CA ARG A 94 6.88 16.76 -6.81
C ARG A 94 7.27 15.82 -5.67
N LYS A 95 8.08 16.33 -4.73
CA LYS A 95 8.49 15.58 -3.54
C LYS A 95 7.31 15.27 -2.63
N PRO A 96 7.19 14.04 -2.07
CA PRO A 96 6.17 13.76 -1.07
C PRO A 96 6.51 14.51 0.23
N ASN A 97 5.50 15.04 0.91
CA ASN A 97 5.64 15.38 2.32
C ASN A 97 5.72 14.07 3.11
N ILE A 98 6.67 13.98 4.04
CA ILE A 98 6.91 12.81 4.90
C ILE A 98 6.83 13.12 6.39
N ASP A 99 6.52 14.36 6.78
CA ASP A 99 6.49 14.80 8.19
C ASP A 99 5.40 14.09 9.00
N HIS A 100 4.34 13.64 8.32
CA HIS A 100 3.25 12.88 8.91
C HIS A 100 3.58 11.40 9.09
N LEU A 101 4.72 10.92 8.57
CA LEU A 101 5.08 9.51 8.69
C LEU A 101 5.33 9.13 10.15
N ARG A 102 4.71 8.04 10.58
CA ARG A 102 4.85 7.41 11.89
C ARG A 102 5.13 5.91 11.73
N PRO A 103 5.90 5.31 12.65
CA PRO A 103 6.11 3.87 12.66
C PRO A 103 4.77 3.12 12.81
N PHE A 104 4.56 2.09 11.98
CA PHE A 104 3.44 1.19 12.15
C PHE A 104 3.45 0.56 13.55
N GLY A 105 2.29 0.47 14.19
CA GLY A 105 2.17 -0.06 15.54
C GLY A 105 2.51 0.92 16.66
N CYS A 106 2.88 2.17 16.36
CA CYS A 106 3.17 3.15 17.41
C CYS A 106 1.91 3.53 18.19
N THR A 107 2.09 4.01 19.43
CA THR A 107 0.98 4.56 20.21
C THR A 107 0.40 5.78 19.50
N ALA A 108 -0.92 5.79 19.34
CA ALA A 108 -1.69 6.88 18.78
C ALA A 108 -2.78 7.31 19.76
N PHE A 109 -3.38 8.48 19.52
CA PHE A 109 -4.49 8.99 20.33
C PHE A 109 -5.60 9.48 19.41
N ALA A 110 -6.79 8.89 19.52
CA ALA A 110 -7.97 9.32 18.80
C ALA A 110 -8.73 10.35 19.62
N PHE A 111 -8.94 11.56 19.07
CA PHE A 111 -9.64 12.63 19.75
C PHE A 111 -11.11 12.27 20.00
N ILE A 112 -11.60 12.54 21.22
CA ILE A 112 -13.02 12.39 21.59
C ILE A 112 -13.70 13.75 21.48
N ASP A 113 -14.75 13.79 20.67
CA ASP A 113 -15.57 14.99 20.45
C ASP A 113 -16.12 15.56 21.77
N LYS A 114 -16.22 16.89 21.85
CA LYS A 114 -16.79 17.60 23.01
C LYS A 114 -18.23 17.16 23.31
N ALA A 115 -19.03 16.84 22.30
CA ALA A 115 -20.40 16.37 22.47
C ALA A 115 -20.49 14.96 23.08
N LYS A 116 -19.40 14.19 23.04
CA LYS A 116 -19.32 12.80 23.54
C LYS A 116 -18.62 12.68 24.88
N ARG A 117 -18.38 13.80 25.58
CA ARG A 117 -17.61 13.82 26.84
C ARG A 117 -18.18 14.83 27.83
N ALA A 118 -18.22 14.48 29.10
CA ALA A 118 -18.60 15.35 30.21
C ALA A 118 -17.38 16.13 30.76
N LYS A 119 -17.63 16.98 31.76
CA LYS A 119 -16.57 17.73 32.45
C LYS A 119 -15.61 16.75 33.13
N LEU A 120 -14.30 16.90 32.88
CA LEU A 120 -13.19 16.05 33.35
C LEU A 120 -13.03 14.69 32.66
N ASP A 121 -13.87 14.34 31.67
CA ASP A 121 -13.67 13.12 30.90
C ASP A 121 -12.38 13.17 30.06
N PRO A 122 -11.77 12.00 29.76
CA PRO A 122 -10.65 11.89 28.84
C PRO A 122 -10.94 12.59 27.51
N ARG A 123 -9.93 13.30 26.98
CA ARG A 123 -10.04 14.01 25.69
C ARG A 123 -9.67 13.14 24.49
N ALA A 124 -9.07 11.99 24.72
CA ALA A 124 -8.63 11.07 23.68
C ALA A 124 -8.61 9.62 24.17
N ILE A 125 -8.77 8.68 23.23
CA ILE A 125 -8.62 7.25 23.45
C ILE A 125 -7.23 6.84 22.99
N LYS A 126 -6.50 6.09 23.81
CA LYS A 126 -5.22 5.49 23.40
C LYS A 126 -5.49 4.39 22.38
N CYS A 127 -4.80 4.47 21.24
CA CYS A 127 -4.95 3.58 20.09
C CYS A 127 -3.58 3.15 19.58
N VAL A 128 -3.59 2.32 18.53
CA VAL A 128 -2.39 1.92 17.79
C VAL A 128 -2.50 2.44 16.36
N PHE A 129 -1.41 2.98 15.83
CA PHE A 129 -1.34 3.46 14.45
C PHE A 129 -1.23 2.27 13.48
N VAL A 130 -2.20 2.13 12.57
CA VAL A 130 -2.28 1.01 11.63
C VAL A 130 -2.01 1.38 10.17
N GLY A 131 -1.86 2.66 9.82
CA GLY A 131 -1.57 3.04 8.44
C GLY A 131 -2.16 4.38 8.02
N TYR A 132 -2.04 4.67 6.74
CA TYR A 132 -2.55 5.89 6.10
C TYR A 132 -3.71 5.51 5.18
N ALA A 133 -4.72 6.38 5.12
CA ALA A 133 -5.81 6.31 4.15
C ALA A 133 -5.40 6.92 2.80
#